data_AF-A0A928ZWE7-F1
#
_entry.id   AF-A0A928ZWE7-F1
#
_cell.length_a   1.000
_cell.length_b   1.000
_cell.length_c   1.000
_cell.angle_alpha   90.00
_cell.angle_beta   90.00
_cell.angle_gamma   90.00
#
_symmetry.space_group_name_H-M   'P 1'
#
loop_
_entity.id
_entity.type
_entity.pdbx_description
1 polymer ?
#
loop_
_entity_poly.entity_id
_entity_poly.type
_entity_poly.pdbx_seq_one_letter_code
_entity_poly.pdbx_strand_id
1 'polypeptide(L)'
;MPPSNLLNQYGENLKTWKRLRFDLIPVDLTKTDLNGSDLSGFNFCRVDLSAANMQHVKLIWATLSKANLNGVNLKSSDLYRASLTDANLQRADLSRANLSRTHALGTNFQGAILTGACLEDWNINSSTNLDEVVCDYIYLKDERQERRPREGYFKPGEFTALFQQLLDTIDLIFQDGIDWQALFQSFQDLRSQYADQDLSIQAIEKKRGGAIVVRVEVAEGADKAAIESSAKELYEIKLTLLEQRYRAELKAKDGQIVAYQEQSANLMKITEMLAASPPMSEGNKYDLRGAQFGGGYVAGNVEGNQYGGVINNYGSNAEDITRLLTALRDQAQTFPTDQKDDANDTLDDLERDLADEQPDQGRIGRRLKRLVALGAAIGTIASGAAAVSGDVSTFTGNVIELTQQLGIPIEQVQLPPSGTP
;
A
#
# COMPACT_ATOMS: atom_id res chain seq x y z
N MET A 1 42.00 26.21 -17.05
CA MET A 1 41.70 27.52 -17.68
C MET A 1 40.63 28.19 -16.84
N PRO A 2 40.66 29.51 -16.58
CA PRO A 2 39.61 30.15 -15.80
C PRO A 2 38.28 30.09 -16.58
N PRO A 3 37.13 29.90 -15.89
CA PRO A 3 35.81 29.72 -16.53
C PRO A 3 35.36 30.91 -17.40
N SER A 4 35.93 32.10 -17.17
CA SER A 4 35.64 33.32 -17.92
C SER A 4 35.98 33.25 -19.41
N ASN A 5 36.85 32.31 -19.84
CA ASN A 5 37.24 32.18 -21.24
C ASN A 5 36.31 31.29 -22.09
N LEU A 6 35.44 30.47 -21.49
CA LEU A 6 34.50 29.64 -22.27
C LEU A 6 33.35 30.47 -22.84
N LEU A 7 32.90 31.51 -22.14
CA LEU A 7 31.88 32.45 -22.63
C LEU A 7 32.38 33.31 -23.80
N ASN A 8 33.63 33.81 -23.77
CA ASN A 8 34.20 34.57 -24.88
C ASN A 8 34.56 33.68 -26.10
N GLN A 9 34.83 32.39 -25.89
CA GLN A 9 35.17 31.47 -26.98
C GLN A 9 33.92 30.86 -27.67
N TYR A 10 32.79 30.75 -26.95
CA TYR A 10 31.57 30.10 -27.46
C TYR A 10 30.32 31.01 -27.45
N GLY A 11 30.47 32.29 -27.13
CA GLY A 11 29.39 33.29 -26.97
C GLY A 11 28.61 33.65 -28.25
N GLU A 12 28.98 33.12 -29.41
CA GLU A 12 28.33 33.43 -30.69
C GLU A 12 27.37 32.33 -31.17
N ASN A 13 27.25 31.18 -30.48
CA ASN A 13 26.38 30.10 -30.99
C ASN A 13 25.71 29.27 -29.88
N LEU A 14 24.50 29.69 -29.47
CA LEU A 14 23.57 28.93 -28.62
C LEU A 14 23.31 27.49 -29.13
N LYS A 15 23.48 27.24 -30.44
CA LYS A 15 23.34 25.92 -31.07
C LYS A 15 24.38 24.91 -30.56
N THR A 16 25.57 25.36 -30.18
CA THR A 16 26.63 24.50 -29.62
C THR A 16 26.33 24.09 -28.18
N TRP A 17 25.66 24.95 -27.41
CA TRP A 17 25.33 24.74 -26.00
C TRP A 17 24.24 23.67 -25.80
N LYS A 18 23.26 23.58 -26.71
CA LYS A 18 22.27 22.49 -26.72
C LYS A 18 22.88 21.09 -26.90
N ARG A 19 24.12 21.01 -27.37
CA ARG A 19 24.83 19.76 -27.68
C ARG A 19 25.78 19.32 -26.56
N LEU A 20 26.08 20.21 -25.61
CA LEU A 20 26.88 19.89 -24.43
C LEU A 20 25.97 19.20 -23.42
N ARG A 21 26.17 17.89 -23.25
CA ARG A 21 25.67 17.16 -22.09
C ARG A 21 26.42 17.71 -20.87
N PHE A 22 25.79 18.61 -20.11
CA PHE A 22 26.29 19.09 -18.82
C PHE A 22 26.52 17.93 -17.82
N ASP A 23 26.06 16.72 -18.14
CA ASP A 23 26.30 15.47 -17.42
C ASP A 23 27.79 15.04 -17.34
N LEU A 24 28.71 15.64 -18.11
CA LEU A 24 30.08 15.13 -18.26
C LEU A 24 31.21 16.06 -17.76
N ILE A 25 30.94 17.32 -17.42
CA ILE A 25 31.95 18.24 -16.89
C ILE A 25 31.29 19.17 -15.86
N PRO A 26 31.84 19.35 -14.64
CA PRO A 26 31.42 20.41 -13.73
C PRO A 26 31.68 21.77 -14.40
N VAL A 27 30.62 22.44 -14.85
CA VAL A 27 30.69 23.81 -15.37
C VAL A 27 30.35 24.76 -14.24
N ASP A 28 31.33 25.54 -13.81
CA ASP A 28 31.13 26.66 -12.89
C ASP A 28 30.61 27.86 -13.69
N LEU A 29 29.36 28.25 -13.45
CA LEU A 29 28.71 29.41 -14.04
C LEU A 29 28.48 30.52 -13.00
N THR A 30 29.21 30.49 -11.88
CA THR A 30 29.08 31.51 -10.84
C THR A 30 29.37 32.91 -11.38
N LYS A 31 28.53 33.87 -11.00
CA LYS A 31 28.66 35.29 -11.38
C LYS A 31 28.69 35.57 -12.89
N THR A 32 28.27 34.62 -13.71
CA THR A 32 28.18 34.81 -15.17
C THR A 32 27.01 35.73 -15.54
N ASP A 33 27.13 36.43 -16.67
CA ASP A 33 26.03 37.20 -17.24
C ASP A 33 25.33 36.39 -18.34
N LEU A 34 24.10 35.98 -18.06
CA LEU A 34 23.23 35.19 -18.93
C LEU A 34 21.92 35.95 -19.20
N ASN A 35 21.90 37.27 -18.98
CA ASN A 35 20.73 38.12 -19.15
C ASN A 35 20.06 37.91 -20.52
N GLY A 36 18.75 37.69 -20.53
CA GLY A 36 17.94 37.54 -21.74
C GLY A 36 18.19 36.25 -22.53
N SER A 37 19.04 35.34 -22.06
CA SER A 37 19.37 34.10 -22.79
C SER A 37 18.18 33.14 -22.86
N ASP A 38 18.09 32.37 -23.94
CA ASP A 38 17.14 31.25 -24.02
C ASP A 38 17.84 29.92 -23.67
N LEU A 39 17.59 29.45 -22.46
CA LEU A 39 18.11 28.22 -21.88
C LEU A 39 16.98 27.20 -21.64
N SER A 40 15.88 27.31 -22.41
CA SER A 40 14.74 26.41 -22.28
C SER A 40 15.15 24.96 -22.56
N GLY A 41 14.75 24.04 -21.68
CA GLY A 41 15.02 22.61 -21.77
C GLY A 41 16.45 22.18 -21.40
N PHE A 42 17.31 23.08 -20.94
CA PHE A 42 18.68 22.72 -20.55
C PHE A 42 18.71 21.93 -19.23
N ASN A 43 19.71 21.05 -19.11
CA ASN A 43 20.00 20.34 -17.87
C ASN A 43 21.12 21.07 -17.10
N PHE A 44 20.75 21.72 -16.01
CA PHE A 44 21.61 22.36 -15.00
C PHE A 44 21.62 21.58 -13.68
N CYS A 45 21.29 20.29 -13.69
CA CYS A 45 21.33 19.46 -12.48
C CYS A 45 22.70 19.54 -11.82
N ARG A 46 22.74 19.92 -10.53
CA ARG A 46 23.97 20.11 -9.72
C ARG A 46 24.95 21.17 -10.24
N VAL A 47 24.55 22.05 -11.14
CA VAL A 47 25.40 23.16 -11.61
C VAL A 47 25.45 24.27 -10.56
N ASP A 48 26.62 24.93 -10.43
CA ASP A 48 26.75 26.14 -9.63
C ASP A 48 26.53 27.39 -10.49
N LEU A 49 25.44 28.09 -10.19
CA LEU A 49 24.96 29.34 -10.80
C LEU A 49 24.89 30.47 -9.77
N SER A 50 25.55 30.30 -8.61
CA SER A 50 25.46 31.27 -7.52
C SER A 50 25.93 32.66 -7.94
N ALA A 51 25.16 33.67 -7.54
CA ALA A 51 25.33 35.09 -7.89
C ALA A 51 25.37 35.39 -9.41
N ALA A 52 24.94 34.48 -10.29
CA ALA A 52 24.84 34.76 -11.72
C ALA A 52 23.75 35.82 -12.01
N ASN A 53 23.97 36.63 -13.04
CA ASN A 53 22.96 37.53 -13.57
C ASN A 53 22.15 36.82 -14.65
N MET A 54 20.95 36.38 -14.32
CA MET A 54 20.05 35.63 -15.20
C MET A 54 18.70 36.34 -15.36
N GLN A 55 18.69 37.69 -15.31
CA GLN A 55 17.49 38.47 -15.54
C GLN A 55 16.93 38.21 -16.94
N HIS A 56 15.61 38.19 -17.09
CA HIS A 56 14.94 37.97 -18.37
C HIS A 56 15.29 36.65 -19.09
N VAL A 57 15.93 35.70 -18.40
CA VAL A 57 16.29 34.41 -18.98
C VAL A 57 15.04 33.56 -19.22
N LYS A 58 15.06 32.73 -20.25
CA LYS A 58 14.05 31.67 -20.43
C LYS A 58 14.64 30.33 -19.98
N LEU A 59 14.04 29.73 -18.98
CA LEU A 59 14.36 28.42 -18.40
C LEU A 59 13.16 27.47 -18.52
N ILE A 60 12.33 27.66 -19.53
CA ILE A 60 11.12 26.86 -19.75
C ILE A 60 11.52 25.39 -19.88
N TRP A 61 10.93 24.50 -19.07
CA TRP A 61 11.27 23.05 -19.02
C TRP A 61 12.73 22.73 -18.65
N ALA A 62 13.51 23.69 -18.14
CA ALA A 62 14.88 23.41 -17.71
C ALA A 62 14.90 22.53 -16.45
N THR A 63 15.93 21.69 -16.34
CA THR A 63 16.19 20.88 -15.14
C THR A 63 17.26 21.56 -14.31
N LEU A 64 16.92 22.10 -13.14
CA LEU A 64 17.80 22.77 -12.19
C LEU A 64 17.89 22.01 -10.86
N SER A 65 17.55 20.72 -10.87
CA SER A 65 17.51 19.92 -9.64
C SER A 65 18.87 19.90 -8.96
N LYS A 66 18.91 20.17 -7.65
CA LYS A 66 20.15 20.25 -6.85
C LYS A 66 21.15 21.32 -7.32
N ALA A 67 20.74 22.28 -8.16
CA ALA A 67 21.60 23.39 -8.56
C ALA A 67 21.84 24.36 -7.39
N ASN A 68 23.02 24.96 -7.35
CA ASN A 68 23.31 26.06 -6.44
C ASN A 68 22.97 27.39 -7.14
N LEU A 69 21.87 28.03 -6.72
CA LEU A 69 21.35 29.31 -7.24
C LEU A 69 21.39 30.39 -6.15
N ASN A 70 22.27 30.23 -5.15
CA ASN A 70 22.38 31.18 -4.04
C ASN A 70 22.68 32.60 -4.57
N GLY A 71 21.85 33.58 -4.21
CA GLY A 71 22.01 34.97 -4.63
C GLY A 71 21.85 35.24 -6.12
N VAL A 72 21.33 34.29 -6.91
CA VAL A 72 21.12 34.47 -8.35
C VAL A 72 20.11 35.59 -8.62
N ASN A 73 20.30 36.33 -9.72
CA ASN A 73 19.30 37.29 -10.18
C ASN A 73 18.45 36.68 -11.30
N LEU A 74 17.21 36.29 -10.99
CA LEU A 74 16.22 35.72 -11.91
C LEU A 74 15.02 36.68 -12.11
N LYS A 75 15.23 37.98 -11.92
CA LYS A 75 14.17 38.97 -12.07
C LYS A 75 13.60 38.97 -13.48
N SER A 76 12.27 38.94 -13.56
CA SER A 76 11.48 38.90 -14.80
C SER A 76 11.81 37.71 -15.73
N SER A 77 12.33 36.61 -15.16
CA SER A 77 12.70 35.41 -15.92
C SER A 77 11.52 34.44 -16.05
N ASP A 78 11.55 33.59 -17.06
CA ASP A 78 10.51 32.61 -17.31
C ASP A 78 10.99 31.21 -16.95
N LEU A 79 10.48 30.65 -15.85
CA LEU A 79 10.78 29.31 -15.37
C LEU A 79 9.60 28.36 -15.59
N TYR A 80 8.66 28.65 -16.50
CA TYR A 80 7.49 27.81 -16.73
C TYR A 80 7.85 26.31 -16.82
N ARG A 81 7.26 25.50 -15.92
CA ARG A 81 7.51 24.05 -15.84
C ARG A 81 8.98 23.63 -15.66
N ALA A 82 9.83 24.49 -15.12
CA ALA A 82 11.18 24.10 -14.72
C ALA A 82 11.17 23.18 -13.49
N SER A 83 12.18 22.31 -13.37
CA SER A 83 12.41 21.48 -12.19
C SER A 83 13.46 22.12 -11.29
N LEU A 84 13.05 22.59 -10.11
CA LEU A 84 13.90 23.16 -9.07
C LEU A 84 14.13 22.19 -7.90
N THR A 85 13.72 20.92 -8.01
CA THR A 85 13.80 19.93 -6.92
C THR A 85 15.16 19.94 -6.20
N ASP A 86 15.14 20.13 -4.88
CA ASP A 86 16.33 20.22 -4.01
C ASP A 86 17.32 21.35 -4.38
N ALA A 87 16.94 22.35 -5.17
CA ALA A 87 17.83 23.47 -5.52
C ALA A 87 17.99 24.46 -4.36
N ASN A 88 19.14 25.16 -4.32
CA ASN A 88 19.39 26.23 -3.35
C ASN A 88 19.15 27.61 -3.97
N LEU A 89 18.01 28.24 -3.69
CA LEU A 89 17.63 29.59 -4.11
C LEU A 89 17.73 30.62 -2.98
N GLN A 90 18.52 30.35 -1.94
CA GLN A 90 18.74 31.31 -0.85
C GLN A 90 19.13 32.68 -1.39
N ARG A 91 18.43 33.73 -0.94
CA ARG A 91 18.68 35.14 -1.31
C ARG A 91 18.59 35.42 -2.82
N ALA A 92 17.95 34.57 -3.61
CA ALA A 92 17.73 34.82 -5.03
C ALA A 92 16.71 35.93 -5.26
N ASP A 93 16.89 36.75 -6.30
CA ASP A 93 15.88 37.70 -6.75
C ASP A 93 15.02 37.06 -7.86
N LEU A 94 13.80 36.64 -7.51
CA LEU A 94 12.79 36.07 -8.41
C LEU A 94 11.66 37.08 -8.67
N SER A 95 11.89 38.37 -8.45
CA SER A 95 10.88 39.41 -8.62
C SER A 95 10.29 39.35 -10.04
N ARG A 96 8.97 39.25 -10.15
CA ARG A 96 8.25 39.17 -11.43
C ARG A 96 8.61 37.96 -12.29
N ALA A 97 9.25 36.94 -11.73
CA ALA A 97 9.50 35.69 -12.45
C ALA A 97 8.19 34.91 -12.68
N ASN A 98 8.15 34.16 -13.77
CA ASN A 98 7.11 33.17 -14.01
C ASN A 98 7.55 31.82 -13.43
N LEU A 99 6.99 31.42 -12.30
CA LEU A 99 7.22 30.12 -11.66
C LEU A 99 6.04 29.17 -11.88
N SER A 100 5.14 29.47 -12.82
CA SER A 100 3.96 28.66 -13.06
C SER A 100 4.34 27.21 -13.39
N ARG A 101 3.70 26.27 -12.69
CA ARG A 101 3.92 24.81 -12.82
C ARG A 101 5.35 24.36 -12.56
N THR A 102 6.16 25.14 -11.85
CA THR A 102 7.49 24.70 -11.45
C THR A 102 7.41 23.61 -10.39
N HIS A 103 8.32 22.65 -10.45
CA HIS A 103 8.50 21.64 -9.41
C HIS A 103 9.58 22.11 -8.44
N ALA A 104 9.18 22.65 -7.30
CA ALA A 104 10.06 23.24 -6.28
C ALA A 104 10.05 22.46 -4.96
N LEU A 105 9.92 21.12 -5.07
CA LEU A 105 9.99 20.19 -3.95
C LEU A 105 11.37 20.27 -3.28
N GLY A 106 11.43 20.43 -1.96
CA GLY A 106 12.70 20.49 -1.23
C GLY A 106 13.58 21.70 -1.57
N THR A 107 13.06 22.68 -2.30
CA THR A 107 13.82 23.86 -2.72
C THR A 107 13.99 24.84 -1.57
N ASN A 108 15.19 25.38 -1.41
CA ASN A 108 15.46 26.38 -0.38
C ASN A 108 15.28 27.80 -0.93
N PHE A 109 14.19 28.48 -0.56
CA PHE A 109 13.93 29.89 -0.90
C PHE A 109 14.26 30.85 0.25
N GLN A 110 15.02 30.43 1.26
CA GLN A 110 15.25 31.28 2.43
C GLN A 110 15.82 32.66 2.04
N GLY A 111 15.12 33.72 2.43
CA GLY A 111 15.49 35.10 2.11
C GLY A 111 15.35 35.49 0.63
N ALA A 112 14.73 34.66 -0.21
CA ALA A 112 14.49 34.98 -1.62
C ALA A 112 13.43 36.08 -1.79
N ILE A 113 13.50 36.82 -2.90
CA ILE A 113 12.55 37.88 -3.23
C ILE A 113 11.56 37.37 -4.27
N LEU A 114 10.27 37.30 -3.93
CA LEU A 114 9.21 36.79 -4.82
C LEU A 114 8.20 37.85 -5.25
N THR A 115 8.44 39.13 -4.95
CA THR A 115 7.50 40.21 -5.26
C THR A 115 7.12 40.25 -6.75
N GLY A 116 5.83 40.07 -7.00
CA GLY A 116 5.20 40.07 -8.31
C GLY A 116 5.38 38.80 -9.13
N ALA A 117 5.94 37.72 -8.55
CA ALA A 117 6.05 36.44 -9.23
C ALA A 117 4.69 35.79 -9.50
N CYS A 118 4.61 34.95 -10.53
CA CYS A 118 3.46 34.10 -10.82
C CYS A 118 3.71 32.69 -10.27
N LEU A 119 2.82 32.21 -9.40
CA LEU A 119 2.89 30.93 -8.69
C LEU A 119 1.72 30.00 -9.08
N GLU A 120 1.17 30.12 -10.29
CA GLU A 120 0.09 29.24 -10.77
C GLU A 120 0.54 27.78 -10.76
N ASP A 121 -0.23 26.90 -10.13
CA ASP A 121 0.11 25.47 -9.99
C ASP A 121 1.54 25.26 -9.45
N TRP A 122 2.03 26.15 -8.58
CA TRP A 122 3.37 26.03 -8.00
C TRP A 122 3.46 24.79 -7.10
N ASN A 123 4.33 23.86 -7.44
CA ASN A 123 4.42 22.57 -6.76
C ASN A 123 5.54 22.62 -5.72
N ILE A 124 5.14 22.82 -4.47
CA ILE A 124 5.99 22.82 -3.28
C ILE A 124 5.54 21.70 -2.35
N ASN A 125 6.42 21.28 -1.45
CA ASN A 125 6.07 20.34 -0.40
C ASN A 125 6.62 20.84 0.94
N SER A 126 6.30 20.09 1.98
CA SER A 126 6.86 20.18 3.32
C SER A 126 8.35 20.53 3.45
N SER A 127 9.20 20.03 2.56
CA SER A 127 10.65 20.26 2.57
C SER A 127 11.08 21.57 1.89
N THR A 128 10.16 22.28 1.24
CA THR A 128 10.42 23.59 0.65
C THR A 128 10.56 24.65 1.75
N ASN A 129 11.73 25.28 1.84
CA ASN A 129 12.01 26.31 2.84
C ASN A 129 11.58 27.70 2.31
N LEU A 130 10.62 28.34 2.99
CA LEU A 130 10.11 29.69 2.68
C LEU A 130 10.43 30.72 3.79
N ASP A 131 11.38 30.41 4.67
CA ASP A 131 11.77 31.28 5.78
C ASP A 131 12.31 32.61 5.25
N GLU A 132 11.94 33.70 5.89
CA GLU A 132 12.42 35.06 5.55
C GLU A 132 12.17 35.49 4.09
N VAL A 133 11.29 34.79 3.35
CA VAL A 133 10.94 35.21 1.98
C VAL A 133 10.38 36.62 1.99
N VAL A 134 10.93 37.46 1.11
CA VAL A 134 10.49 38.85 0.93
C VAL A 134 9.51 38.90 -0.22
N CYS A 135 8.25 39.18 0.10
CA CYS A 135 7.21 39.22 -0.91
C CYS A 135 6.11 40.21 -0.55
N ASP A 136 5.93 41.23 -1.39
CA ASP A 136 4.85 42.20 -1.22
C ASP A 136 3.52 41.70 -1.81
N TYR A 137 3.58 40.99 -2.93
CA TYR A 137 2.42 40.39 -3.60
C TYR A 137 2.83 39.33 -4.61
N ILE A 138 1.92 38.43 -4.97
CA ILE A 138 2.08 37.40 -6.02
C ILE A 138 0.82 37.32 -6.90
N TYR A 139 0.91 36.54 -7.97
CA TYR A 139 -0.21 36.13 -8.81
C TYR A 139 -0.36 34.61 -8.75
N LEU A 140 -1.58 34.11 -8.58
CA LEU A 140 -1.87 32.66 -8.57
C LEU A 140 -2.33 32.13 -9.93
N LYS A 141 -2.38 32.98 -10.95
CA LYS A 141 -2.76 32.62 -12.31
C LYS A 141 -2.04 33.51 -13.33
N ASP A 142 -1.78 32.95 -14.51
CA ASP A 142 -1.11 33.64 -15.62
C ASP A 142 -1.81 34.96 -16.00
N GLU A 143 -1.09 35.80 -16.74
CA GLU A 143 -1.52 37.14 -17.14
C GLU A 143 -1.81 38.07 -15.95
N ARG A 144 -1.13 37.84 -14.82
CA ARG A 144 -1.27 38.65 -13.59
C ARG A 144 -2.68 38.58 -12.99
N GLN A 145 -3.34 37.44 -13.15
CA GLN A 145 -4.63 37.17 -12.54
C GLN A 145 -4.46 36.68 -11.09
N GLU A 146 -5.54 36.78 -10.30
CA GLU A 146 -5.56 36.29 -8.91
C GLU A 146 -4.43 36.83 -8.03
N ARG A 147 -4.26 38.15 -8.03
CA ARG A 147 -3.28 38.82 -7.16
C ARG A 147 -3.56 38.52 -5.68
N ARG A 148 -2.51 38.18 -4.93
CA ARG A 148 -2.53 38.08 -3.46
C ARG A 148 -1.44 38.98 -2.84
N PRO A 149 -1.76 39.76 -1.79
CA PRO A 149 -3.11 40.07 -1.35
C PRO A 149 -3.90 40.78 -2.48
N ARG A 150 -5.24 40.77 -2.43
CA ARG A 150 -6.05 41.40 -3.49
C ARG A 150 -5.72 42.88 -3.65
N GLU A 151 -5.44 43.55 -2.54
CA GLU A 151 -5.00 44.94 -2.46
C GLU A 151 -3.87 45.07 -1.42
N GLY A 152 -3.05 46.11 -1.53
CA GLY A 152 -1.94 46.36 -0.60
C GLY A 152 -0.79 45.36 -0.74
N TYR A 153 -0.10 45.13 0.37
CA TYR A 153 1.09 44.29 0.48
C TYR A 153 0.93 43.26 1.59
N PHE A 154 1.54 42.08 1.44
CA PHE A 154 1.64 41.12 2.54
C PHE A 154 2.36 41.75 3.72
N LYS A 155 1.84 41.52 4.92
CA LYS A 155 2.56 41.78 6.17
C LYS A 155 3.59 40.68 6.41
N PRO A 156 4.59 40.91 7.29
CA PRO A 156 5.54 39.87 7.68
C PRO A 156 4.82 38.56 8.06
N GLY A 157 5.21 37.45 7.43
CA GLY A 157 4.65 36.11 7.65
C GLY A 157 3.38 35.76 6.86
N GLU A 158 2.61 36.73 6.33
CA GLU A 158 1.36 36.44 5.63
C GLU A 158 1.57 35.68 4.31
N PHE A 159 2.67 35.95 3.61
CA PHE A 159 3.02 35.20 2.40
C PHE A 159 3.21 33.72 2.72
N THR A 160 4.04 33.41 3.72
CA THR A 160 4.34 32.02 4.10
C THR A 160 3.09 31.32 4.62
N ALA A 161 2.26 32.02 5.39
CA ALA A 161 0.98 31.50 5.89
C ALA A 161 0.02 31.07 4.74
N LEU A 162 0.07 31.72 3.58
CA LEU A 162 -0.72 31.34 2.40
C LEU A 162 -0.37 29.94 1.89
N PHE A 163 0.86 29.49 2.12
CA PHE A 163 1.36 28.19 1.70
C PHE A 163 1.48 27.19 2.86
N GLN A 164 1.35 27.63 4.11
CA GLN A 164 1.53 26.80 5.30
C GLN A 164 0.52 25.64 5.38
N GLN A 165 -0.74 25.85 4.98
CA GLN A 165 -1.73 24.77 4.83
C GLN A 165 -1.35 23.70 3.78
N LEU A 166 -0.56 24.06 2.76
CA LEU A 166 -0.04 23.10 1.78
C LEU A 166 1.22 22.40 2.31
N LEU A 167 1.99 23.06 3.18
CA LEU A 167 3.22 22.54 3.74
C LEU A 167 2.98 21.52 4.86
N ASP A 168 1.86 21.57 5.57
CA ASP A 168 1.45 20.57 6.60
C ASP A 168 0.90 19.28 5.99
N THR A 169 1.31 19.00 4.76
CA THR A 169 0.99 17.76 4.09
C THR A 169 2.22 17.16 3.43
N ILE A 170 2.22 15.84 3.28
CA ILE A 170 3.13 15.10 2.41
C ILE A 170 2.32 14.49 1.26
N ASP A 171 2.84 14.61 0.04
CA ASP A 171 2.22 14.05 -1.15
C ASP A 171 2.94 12.75 -1.53
N LEU A 172 2.28 11.60 -1.31
CA LEU A 172 2.76 10.29 -1.75
C LEU A 172 2.31 10.04 -3.18
N ILE A 173 3.26 9.94 -4.11
CA ILE A 173 3.00 9.83 -5.55
C ILE A 173 3.19 8.40 -6.03
N PHE A 174 2.13 7.81 -6.59
CA PHE A 174 2.11 6.46 -7.15
C PHE A 174 1.92 6.53 -8.66
N GLN A 175 2.94 6.14 -9.43
CA GLN A 175 2.91 6.22 -10.90
C GLN A 175 2.13 5.06 -11.52
N ASP A 176 2.27 3.85 -10.97
CA ASP A 176 1.78 2.60 -11.56
C ASP A 176 0.48 2.08 -10.91
N GLY A 177 -0.27 2.99 -10.27
CA GLY A 177 -1.44 2.63 -9.47
C GLY A 177 -1.10 2.31 -8.02
N ILE A 178 -2.11 1.93 -7.25
CA ILE A 178 -2.02 1.69 -5.81
C ILE A 178 -2.58 0.30 -5.51
N ASP A 179 -1.82 -0.50 -4.77
CA ASP A 179 -2.40 -1.64 -4.05
C ASP A 179 -3.01 -1.12 -2.74
N TRP A 180 -4.34 -1.13 -2.69
CA TRP A 180 -5.09 -0.54 -1.57
C TRP A 180 -4.87 -1.27 -0.26
N GLN A 181 -4.60 -2.58 -0.30
CA GLN A 181 -4.35 -3.35 0.91
C GLN A 181 -2.97 -3.03 1.47
N ALA A 182 -1.95 -2.96 0.60
CA ALA A 182 -0.61 -2.56 0.99
C ALA A 182 -0.60 -1.13 1.53
N LEU A 183 -1.27 -0.18 0.86
CA LEU A 183 -1.39 1.21 1.32
C LEU A 183 -2.06 1.31 2.69
N PHE A 184 -3.17 0.60 2.90
CA PHE A 184 -3.88 0.67 4.17
C PHE A 184 -3.07 0.09 5.32
N GLN A 185 -2.37 -1.03 5.09
CA GLN A 185 -1.50 -1.64 6.09
C GLN A 185 -0.26 -0.79 6.38
N SER A 186 0.39 -0.24 5.36
CA SER A 186 1.57 0.59 5.54
C SER A 186 1.21 1.92 6.23
N PHE A 187 0.05 2.50 5.92
CA PHE A 187 -0.41 3.72 6.56
C PHE A 187 -0.75 3.50 8.04
N GLN A 188 -1.30 2.35 8.42
CA GLN A 188 -1.49 2.01 9.83
C GLN A 188 -0.16 1.89 10.59
N ASP A 189 0.82 1.19 10.00
CA ASP A 189 2.16 1.08 10.58
C ASP A 189 2.81 2.46 10.71
N LEU A 190 2.65 3.32 9.70
CA LEU A 190 3.15 4.70 9.71
C LEU A 190 2.51 5.52 10.83
N ARG A 191 1.19 5.43 11.01
CA ARG A 191 0.47 6.08 12.12
C ARG A 191 0.94 5.59 13.48
N SER A 192 1.26 4.31 13.60
CA SER A 192 1.82 3.74 14.84
C SER A 192 3.24 4.28 15.11
N GLN A 193 4.06 4.38 14.07
CA GLN A 193 5.43 4.91 14.17
C GLN A 193 5.47 6.40 14.52
N TYR A 194 4.50 7.18 14.03
CA TYR A 194 4.40 8.63 14.22
C TYR A 194 3.11 9.02 14.96
N ALA A 195 2.79 8.32 16.05
CA ALA A 195 1.54 8.50 16.79
C ALA A 195 1.29 9.94 17.27
N ASP A 196 2.37 10.68 17.60
CA ASP A 196 2.30 12.05 18.09
C ASP A 196 2.08 13.10 16.99
N GLN A 197 2.10 12.69 15.71
CA GLN A 197 2.04 13.59 14.55
C GLN A 197 0.64 13.68 13.92
N ASP A 198 -0.35 13.02 14.51
CA ASP A 198 -1.77 12.98 14.10
C ASP A 198 -1.98 12.81 12.59
N LEU A 199 -1.28 11.82 12.00
CA LEU A 199 -1.30 11.61 10.55
C LEU A 199 -2.69 11.23 10.05
N SER A 200 -3.18 11.94 9.02
CA SER A 200 -4.51 11.76 8.44
C SER A 200 -4.44 11.79 6.90
N ILE A 201 -5.31 11.05 6.18
CA ILE A 201 -5.39 11.20 4.72
C ILE A 201 -6.33 12.36 4.41
N GLN A 202 -5.78 13.44 3.86
CA GLN A 202 -6.53 14.64 3.50
C GLN A 202 -7.21 14.48 2.14
N ALA A 203 -6.52 13.92 1.14
CA ALA A 203 -7.03 13.79 -0.22
C ALA A 203 -6.39 12.63 -0.99
N ILE A 204 -7.13 12.09 -1.97
CA ILE A 204 -6.61 11.14 -2.95
C ILE A 204 -7.01 11.66 -4.33
N GLU A 205 -6.02 11.98 -5.16
CA GLU A 205 -6.23 12.63 -6.45
C GLU A 205 -5.59 11.85 -7.59
N LYS A 206 -6.33 11.64 -8.69
CA LYS A 206 -5.77 11.10 -9.93
C LYS A 206 -5.34 12.25 -10.85
N LYS A 207 -4.06 12.33 -11.19
CA LYS A 207 -3.51 13.35 -12.09
C LYS A 207 -3.74 12.99 -13.56
N ARG A 208 -3.66 13.99 -14.45
CA ARG A 208 -3.86 13.83 -15.92
C ARG A 208 -2.89 12.86 -16.62
N GLY A 209 -1.91 12.30 -15.91
CA GLY A 209 -0.99 11.26 -16.40
C GLY A 209 -1.24 9.86 -15.85
N GLY A 210 -2.33 9.63 -15.11
CA GLY A 210 -2.64 8.32 -14.51
C GLY A 210 -2.09 8.14 -13.09
N ALA A 211 -1.05 8.89 -12.72
CA ALA A 211 -0.49 8.90 -11.37
C ALA A 211 -1.55 9.26 -10.31
N ILE A 212 -1.50 8.57 -9.17
CA ILE A 212 -2.35 8.84 -8.02
C ILE A 212 -1.50 9.53 -6.95
N VAL A 213 -1.99 10.63 -6.41
CA VAL A 213 -1.37 11.37 -5.31
C VAL A 213 -2.23 11.17 -4.07
N VAL A 214 -1.65 10.59 -3.02
CA VAL A 214 -2.26 10.49 -1.70
C VAL A 214 -1.65 11.59 -0.83
N ARG A 215 -2.46 12.57 -0.47
CA ARG A 215 -2.06 13.68 0.40
C ARG A 215 -2.34 13.31 1.84
N VAL A 216 -1.29 13.30 2.66
CA VAL A 216 -1.35 12.98 4.08
C VAL A 216 -1.07 14.26 4.86
N GLU A 217 -2.00 14.63 5.72
CA GLU A 217 -1.84 15.70 6.71
C GLU A 217 -0.90 15.25 7.83
N VAL A 218 -0.04 16.17 8.26
CA VAL A 218 0.98 15.94 9.29
C VAL A 218 1.06 17.15 10.22
N ALA A 219 1.40 16.93 11.49
CA ALA A 219 1.51 18.01 12.46
C ALA A 219 2.49 19.13 12.06
N GLU A 220 2.19 20.35 12.50
CA GLU A 220 3.05 21.51 12.32
C GLU A 220 4.41 21.27 13.01
N GLY A 221 5.50 21.33 12.23
CA GLY A 221 6.87 21.06 12.72
C GLY A 221 7.33 19.59 12.68
N ALA A 222 6.52 18.68 12.15
CA ALA A 222 6.92 17.28 11.92
C ALA A 222 8.19 17.18 11.04
N ASP A 223 8.98 16.11 11.20
CA ASP A 223 10.01 15.76 10.21
C ASP A 223 9.36 15.09 9.00
N LYS A 224 8.82 15.93 8.12
CA LYS A 224 8.01 15.52 6.98
C LYS A 224 8.81 14.69 5.97
N ALA A 225 10.12 14.91 5.85
CA ALA A 225 11.00 14.13 4.98
C ALA A 225 11.23 12.72 5.52
N ALA A 226 11.45 12.58 6.84
CA ALA A 226 11.52 11.28 7.49
C ALA A 226 10.20 10.50 7.34
N ILE A 227 9.06 11.17 7.57
CA ILE A 227 7.73 10.56 7.42
C ILE A 227 7.49 10.10 5.98
N GLU A 228 7.78 10.94 4.98
CA GLU A 228 7.63 10.58 3.56
C GLU A 228 8.52 9.37 3.19
N SER A 229 9.76 9.34 3.67
CA SER A 229 10.67 8.21 3.44
C SER A 229 10.16 6.92 4.07
N SER A 230 9.73 6.99 5.35
CA SER A 230 9.14 5.83 6.05
C SER A 230 7.85 5.35 5.37
N ALA A 231 7.01 6.27 4.89
CA ALA A 231 5.77 5.92 4.20
C ALA A 231 6.04 5.09 2.93
N LYS A 232 7.04 5.51 2.12
CA LYS A 232 7.46 4.78 0.92
C LYS A 232 8.03 3.41 1.26
N GLU A 233 8.92 3.34 2.25
CA GLU A 233 9.54 2.08 2.67
C GLU A 233 8.50 1.07 3.20
N LEU A 234 7.61 1.51 4.09
CA LEU A 234 6.54 0.67 4.62
C LEU A 234 5.61 0.17 3.51
N TYR A 235 5.27 1.03 2.54
CA TYR A 235 4.44 0.61 1.40
C TYR A 235 5.12 -0.49 0.58
N GLU A 236 6.40 -0.33 0.22
CA GLU A 236 7.15 -1.34 -0.56
C GLU A 236 7.28 -2.67 0.19
N ILE A 237 7.49 -2.64 1.51
CA ILE A 237 7.53 -3.84 2.35
C ILE A 237 6.17 -4.55 2.32
N LYS A 238 5.06 -3.83 2.52
CA LYS A 238 3.71 -4.42 2.51
C LYS A 238 3.34 -4.95 1.13
N LEU A 239 3.68 -4.23 0.07
CA LEU A 239 3.45 -4.65 -1.30
C LEU A 239 4.17 -5.96 -1.59
N THR A 240 5.46 -6.03 -1.26
CA THR A 240 6.28 -7.24 -1.45
C THR A 240 5.72 -8.44 -0.68
N LEU A 241 5.32 -8.23 0.58
CA LEU A 241 4.73 -9.30 1.41
C LEU A 241 3.40 -9.80 0.83
N LEU A 242 2.58 -8.89 0.32
CA LEU A 242 1.29 -9.21 -0.29
C LEU A 242 1.49 -10.01 -1.59
N GLU A 243 2.42 -9.58 -2.45
CA GLU A 243 2.77 -10.30 -3.68
C GLU A 243 3.30 -11.72 -3.38
N GLN A 244 4.13 -11.88 -2.36
CA GLN A 244 4.62 -13.20 -1.94
C GLN A 244 3.47 -14.09 -1.47
N ARG A 245 2.53 -13.54 -0.70
CA ARG A 245 1.33 -14.26 -0.24
C ARG A 245 0.47 -14.70 -1.42
N TYR A 246 0.18 -13.82 -2.36
CA TYR A 246 -0.61 -14.18 -3.55
C TYR A 246 0.08 -15.23 -4.42
N ARG A 247 1.41 -15.16 -4.59
CA ARG A 247 2.17 -16.20 -5.29
C ARG A 247 2.10 -17.54 -4.58
N ALA A 248 2.19 -17.57 -3.25
CA ALA A 248 2.07 -18.80 -2.47
C ALA A 248 0.67 -19.41 -2.59
N GLU A 249 -0.38 -18.58 -2.53
CA GLU A 249 -1.77 -19.02 -2.67
C GLU A 249 -2.05 -19.57 -4.07
N LEU A 250 -1.57 -18.89 -5.13
CA LEU A 250 -1.69 -19.39 -6.50
C LEU A 250 -0.99 -20.74 -6.66
N LYS A 251 0.23 -20.89 -6.14
CA LYS A 251 0.96 -22.15 -6.18
C LYS A 251 0.24 -23.27 -5.43
N ALA A 252 -0.39 -22.96 -4.30
CA ALA A 252 -1.20 -23.92 -3.56
C ALA A 252 -2.42 -24.37 -4.37
N LYS A 253 -3.12 -23.43 -5.03
CA LYS A 253 -4.26 -23.72 -5.91
C LYS A 253 -3.84 -24.54 -7.14
N ASP A 254 -2.70 -24.24 -7.75
CA ASP A 254 -2.16 -25.06 -8.86
C ASP A 254 -1.89 -26.50 -8.41
N GLY A 255 -1.35 -26.68 -7.20
CA GLY A 255 -1.16 -28.01 -6.60
C GLY A 255 -2.49 -28.76 -6.41
N GLN A 256 -3.54 -28.08 -5.96
CA GLN A 256 -4.88 -28.66 -5.84
C GLN A 256 -5.45 -29.08 -7.19
N ILE A 257 -5.28 -28.27 -8.23
CA ILE A 257 -5.72 -28.60 -9.59
C ILE A 257 -5.04 -29.87 -10.09
N VAL A 258 -3.73 -30.01 -9.87
CA VAL A 258 -2.98 -31.23 -10.24
C VAL A 258 -3.51 -32.44 -9.47
N ALA A 259 -3.73 -32.32 -8.16
CA ALA A 259 -4.26 -33.41 -7.35
C ALA A 259 -5.66 -33.86 -7.84
N TYR A 260 -6.54 -32.92 -8.19
CA TYR A 260 -7.86 -33.24 -8.75
C TYR A 260 -7.76 -33.92 -10.12
N GLN A 261 -6.82 -33.51 -10.97
CA GLN A 261 -6.59 -34.16 -12.27
C GLN A 261 -6.10 -35.60 -12.10
N GLU A 262 -5.16 -35.84 -11.19
CA GLU A 262 -4.68 -37.19 -10.86
C GLU A 262 -5.79 -38.07 -10.30
N GLN A 263 -6.60 -37.53 -9.38
CA GLN A 263 -7.74 -38.25 -8.82
C GLN A 263 -8.76 -38.62 -9.91
N SER A 264 -9.07 -37.69 -10.83
CA SER A 264 -9.96 -37.95 -11.96
C SER A 264 -9.38 -39.02 -12.91
N ALA A 265 -8.07 -39.01 -13.17
CA ALA A 265 -7.42 -40.02 -14.01
C ALA A 265 -7.45 -41.42 -13.37
N ASN A 266 -7.22 -41.49 -12.06
CA ASN A 266 -7.32 -42.73 -11.29
C ASN A 266 -8.74 -43.28 -11.30
N LEU A 267 -9.76 -42.42 -11.19
CA LEU A 267 -11.17 -42.82 -11.25
C LEU A 267 -11.55 -43.42 -12.60
N MET A 268 -11.08 -42.84 -13.72
CA MET A 268 -11.27 -43.42 -15.05
C MET A 268 -10.64 -44.80 -15.14
N LYS A 269 -9.42 -44.97 -14.64
CA LYS A 269 -8.71 -46.27 -14.64
C LYS A 269 -9.44 -47.34 -13.81
N ILE A 270 -10.00 -46.96 -12.66
CA ILE A 270 -10.84 -47.86 -11.85
C ILE A 270 -12.10 -48.25 -12.63
N THR A 271 -12.74 -47.29 -13.28
CA THR A 271 -13.95 -47.53 -14.10
C THR A 271 -13.66 -48.48 -15.26
N GLU A 272 -12.52 -48.32 -15.95
CA GLU A 272 -12.06 -49.23 -17.01
C GLU A 272 -11.80 -50.65 -16.48
N MET A 273 -11.14 -50.79 -15.32
CA MET A 273 -10.91 -52.10 -14.69
C MET A 273 -12.22 -52.81 -14.32
N LEU A 274 -13.20 -52.06 -13.81
CA LEU A 274 -14.52 -52.59 -13.49
C LEU A 274 -15.29 -52.99 -14.76
N ALA A 275 -15.20 -52.21 -15.83
CA ALA A 275 -15.81 -52.52 -17.12
C ALA A 275 -15.15 -53.72 -17.84
N ALA A 276 -13.86 -53.95 -17.61
CA ALA A 276 -13.12 -55.10 -18.14
C ALA A 276 -13.29 -56.39 -17.33
N SER A 277 -13.93 -56.32 -16.16
CA SER A 277 -14.22 -57.49 -15.33
C SER A 277 -15.45 -58.23 -15.88
N PRO A 278 -15.39 -59.56 -16.08
CA PRO A 278 -16.54 -60.31 -16.60
C PRO A 278 -17.73 -60.21 -15.64
N PRO A 279 -18.98 -60.23 -16.14
CA PRO A 279 -20.16 -60.13 -15.28
C PRO A 279 -20.15 -61.27 -14.25
N MET A 280 -20.26 -60.92 -12.97
CA MET A 280 -20.34 -61.89 -11.88
C MET A 280 -21.49 -62.86 -12.17
N SER A 281 -21.16 -64.14 -12.38
CA SER A 281 -22.18 -65.18 -12.44
C SER A 281 -22.84 -65.30 -11.07
N GLU A 282 -24.17 -65.12 -11.01
CA GLU A 282 -24.97 -65.44 -9.84
C GLU A 282 -24.67 -66.88 -9.39
N GLY A 283 -24.18 -67.02 -8.15
CA GLY A 283 -24.01 -68.31 -7.51
C GLY A 283 -22.56 -68.65 -7.19
N ASN A 284 -21.99 -67.98 -6.20
CA ASN A 284 -21.05 -68.64 -5.30
C ASN A 284 -21.21 -68.03 -3.90
N LYS A 285 -22.03 -68.70 -3.07
CA LYS A 285 -21.90 -68.57 -1.62
C LYS A 285 -20.51 -69.08 -1.25
N TYR A 286 -19.65 -68.21 -0.74
CA TYR A 286 -18.33 -68.60 -0.26
C TYR A 286 -18.48 -69.72 0.80
N ASP A 287 -18.00 -70.93 0.50
CA ASP A 287 -17.92 -72.02 1.48
C ASP A 287 -16.69 -71.78 2.36
N LEU A 288 -16.93 -71.32 3.59
CA LEU A 288 -15.89 -71.01 4.58
C LEU A 288 -15.49 -72.22 5.43
N ARG A 289 -15.95 -73.44 5.09
CA ARG A 289 -15.55 -74.66 5.80
C ARG A 289 -14.09 -75.00 5.49
N GLY A 290 -13.22 -74.65 6.43
CA GLY A 290 -11.77 -74.92 6.37
C GLY A 290 -10.87 -73.69 6.45
N ALA A 291 -11.44 -72.47 6.53
CA ALA A 291 -10.64 -71.26 6.75
C ALA A 291 -10.06 -71.26 8.18
N GLN A 292 -8.75 -71.48 8.29
CA GLN A 292 -8.01 -71.34 9.55
C GLN A 292 -7.67 -69.86 9.77
N PHE A 293 -8.46 -69.19 10.60
CA PHE A 293 -8.05 -67.93 11.21
C PHE A 293 -7.14 -68.24 12.41
N GLY A 294 -5.92 -67.72 12.37
CA GLY A 294 -4.93 -67.91 13.42
C GLY A 294 -5.38 -67.24 14.72
N GLY A 295 -5.82 -68.04 15.69
CA GLY A 295 -5.85 -67.69 17.12
C GLY A 295 -7.24 -67.64 17.78
N GLY A 296 -7.71 -68.79 18.27
CA GLY A 296 -8.40 -68.90 19.59
C GLY A 296 -9.89 -68.60 19.70
N TYR A 297 -10.66 -69.64 20.05
CA TYR A 297 -12.06 -69.74 20.52
C TYR A 297 -12.93 -68.47 20.67
N VAL A 298 -14.05 -68.48 19.94
CA VAL A 298 -15.23 -67.65 20.21
C VAL A 298 -15.95 -68.20 21.45
N ALA A 299 -16.01 -67.40 22.50
CA ALA A 299 -17.01 -67.50 23.57
C ALA A 299 -17.36 -66.09 24.05
N GLY A 300 -18.61 -65.68 23.81
CA GLY A 300 -19.33 -64.58 24.48
C GLY A 300 -18.64 -63.22 24.59
N ASN A 301 -19.13 -62.25 23.82
CA ASN A 301 -18.91 -60.80 23.97
C ASN A 301 -17.45 -60.36 24.13
N VAL A 302 -16.82 -60.01 23.01
CA VAL A 302 -15.58 -59.23 23.03
C VAL A 302 -15.95 -57.75 23.05
N GLU A 303 -15.89 -57.14 24.23
CA GLU A 303 -15.63 -55.71 24.38
C GLU A 303 -14.23 -55.43 23.83
N GLY A 304 -14.18 -54.89 22.60
CA GLY A 304 -12.97 -54.37 22.01
C GLY A 304 -13.02 -52.84 22.05
N ASN A 305 -12.14 -52.23 22.85
CA ASN A 305 -11.94 -50.79 22.89
C ASN A 305 -11.54 -50.25 21.49
N GLN A 306 -12.54 -49.78 20.74
CA GLN A 306 -12.32 -48.84 19.65
C GLN A 306 -12.04 -47.46 20.27
N TYR A 307 -10.79 -47.02 20.14
CA TYR A 307 -10.49 -45.60 20.26
C TYR A 307 -11.16 -44.86 19.09
N GLY A 308 -12.35 -44.32 19.36
CA GLY A 308 -12.82 -43.02 18.84
C GLY A 308 -12.84 -42.78 17.33
N GLY A 309 -13.26 -43.76 16.51
CA GLY A 309 -13.60 -43.49 15.12
C GLY A 309 -15.09 -43.19 14.99
N VAL A 310 -15.51 -41.92 15.11
CA VAL A 310 -16.86 -41.52 14.71
C VAL A 310 -16.97 -41.77 13.19
N ILE A 311 -17.90 -42.64 12.80
CA ILE A 311 -18.29 -42.82 11.40
C ILE A 311 -19.02 -41.53 10.98
N ASN A 312 -18.28 -40.54 10.47
CA ASN A 312 -18.84 -39.27 10.07
C ASN A 312 -19.64 -39.39 8.77
N ASN A 313 -20.85 -38.80 8.76
CA ASN A 313 -21.79 -38.74 7.62
C ASN A 313 -21.30 -37.89 6.43
N TYR A 314 -20.07 -37.34 6.51
CA TYR A 314 -19.51 -36.33 5.59
C TYR A 314 -18.45 -36.89 4.61
N GLY A 315 -18.26 -38.21 4.57
CA GLY A 315 -17.52 -38.90 3.51
C GLY A 315 -16.11 -38.33 3.24
N SER A 316 -15.86 -37.88 2.00
CA SER A 316 -14.55 -37.43 1.51
C SER A 316 -13.97 -36.20 2.23
N ASN A 317 -14.79 -35.44 2.96
CA ASN A 317 -14.38 -34.20 3.62
C ASN A 317 -14.02 -34.43 5.10
N ALA A 318 -14.07 -35.67 5.59
CA ALA A 318 -13.88 -35.99 7.01
C ALA A 318 -12.51 -35.56 7.56
N GLU A 319 -11.44 -35.69 6.76
CA GLU A 319 -10.10 -35.26 7.15
C GLU A 319 -9.99 -33.73 7.25
N ASP A 320 -10.57 -33.00 6.30
CA ASP A 320 -10.58 -31.54 6.30
C ASP A 320 -11.42 -30.97 7.44
N ILE A 321 -12.60 -31.55 7.69
CA ILE A 321 -13.46 -31.18 8.82
C ILE A 321 -12.71 -31.36 10.15
N THR A 322 -12.03 -32.51 10.32
CA THR A 322 -11.25 -32.81 11.52
C THR A 322 -10.08 -31.84 11.69
N ARG A 323 -9.36 -31.54 10.60
CA ARG A 323 -8.26 -30.57 10.57
C ARG A 323 -8.76 -29.18 10.98
N LEU A 324 -9.90 -28.73 10.45
CA LEU A 324 -10.47 -27.42 10.73
C LEU A 324 -10.98 -27.31 12.17
N LEU A 325 -11.65 -28.33 12.69
CA LEU A 325 -12.09 -28.37 14.10
C LEU A 325 -10.89 -28.31 15.06
N THR A 326 -9.81 -29.03 14.75
CA THR A 326 -8.56 -29.00 15.53
C THR A 326 -7.95 -27.59 15.51
N ALA A 327 -7.83 -26.99 14.33
CA ALA A 327 -7.28 -25.64 14.19
C ALA A 327 -8.11 -24.58 14.92
N LEU A 328 -9.45 -24.70 14.89
CA LEU A 328 -10.35 -23.81 15.63
C LEU A 328 -10.17 -23.95 17.14
N ARG A 329 -9.99 -25.18 17.66
CA ARG A 329 -9.71 -25.42 19.09
C ARG A 329 -8.37 -24.82 19.52
N ASP A 330 -7.33 -24.97 18.71
CA ASP A 330 -6.00 -24.39 18.96
C ASP A 330 -6.06 -22.86 19.00
N GLN A 331 -6.76 -22.26 18.03
CA GLN A 331 -6.98 -20.81 17.97
C GLN A 331 -7.83 -20.29 19.14
N ALA A 332 -8.85 -21.03 19.56
CA ALA A 332 -9.66 -20.64 20.72
C ALA A 332 -8.84 -20.56 22.02
N GLN A 333 -7.68 -21.24 22.11
CA GLN A 333 -6.80 -21.14 23.28
C GLN A 333 -6.18 -19.76 23.45
N THR A 334 -6.08 -18.96 22.38
CA THR A 334 -5.50 -17.61 22.42
C THR A 334 -6.53 -16.54 22.79
N PHE A 335 -7.80 -16.92 22.96
CA PHE A 335 -8.87 -16.00 23.32
C PHE A 335 -8.82 -15.66 24.82
N PRO A 336 -9.35 -14.48 25.24
CA PRO A 336 -9.53 -14.20 26.66
C PRO A 336 -10.50 -15.22 27.28
N THR A 337 -10.35 -15.47 28.58
CA THR A 337 -10.97 -16.62 29.29
C THR A 337 -12.46 -16.80 29.00
N ASP A 338 -13.25 -15.73 29.10
CA ASP A 338 -14.70 -15.80 28.90
C ASP A 338 -15.07 -16.18 27.45
N GLN A 339 -14.34 -15.68 26.44
CA GLN A 339 -14.59 -16.03 25.03
C GLN A 339 -13.98 -17.38 24.64
N LYS A 340 -12.88 -17.78 25.29
CA LYS A 340 -12.27 -19.09 25.12
C LYS A 340 -13.24 -20.20 25.55
N ASP A 341 -13.86 -20.03 26.71
CA ASP A 341 -14.81 -21.03 27.23
C ASP A 341 -16.04 -21.11 26.32
N ASP A 342 -16.59 -19.96 25.87
CA ASP A 342 -17.73 -19.95 24.94
C ASP A 342 -17.40 -20.57 23.56
N ALA A 343 -16.18 -20.36 23.06
CA ALA A 343 -15.71 -20.94 21.82
C ALA A 343 -15.57 -22.47 21.94
N ASN A 344 -14.96 -22.97 23.01
CA ASN A 344 -14.79 -24.40 23.25
C ASN A 344 -16.15 -25.11 23.48
N ASP A 345 -17.05 -24.52 24.28
CA ASP A 345 -18.41 -25.07 24.48
C ASP A 345 -19.19 -25.12 23.15
N THR A 346 -19.04 -24.10 22.31
CA THR A 346 -19.69 -24.07 20.99
C THR A 346 -19.10 -25.11 20.02
N LEU A 347 -17.78 -25.37 20.10
CA LEU A 347 -17.11 -26.41 19.31
C LEU A 347 -17.50 -27.83 19.78
N ASP A 348 -17.61 -28.06 21.09
CA ASP A 348 -18.06 -29.33 21.66
C ASP A 348 -19.50 -29.65 21.23
N ASP A 349 -20.38 -28.66 21.26
CA ASP A 349 -21.76 -28.81 20.78
C ASP A 349 -21.82 -29.05 19.26
N LEU A 350 -20.97 -28.38 18.48
CA LEU A 350 -20.89 -28.57 17.04
C LEU A 350 -20.43 -29.99 16.70
N GLU A 351 -19.38 -30.49 17.35
CA GLU A 351 -18.90 -31.87 17.17
C GLU A 351 -19.95 -32.90 17.54
N ARG A 352 -20.76 -32.65 18.58
CA ARG A 352 -21.90 -33.50 18.95
C ARG A 352 -22.96 -33.50 17.85
N ASP A 353 -23.35 -32.33 17.34
CA ASP A 353 -24.36 -32.22 16.28
C ASP A 353 -23.87 -32.86 14.95
N LEU A 354 -22.55 -32.86 14.69
CA LEU A 354 -21.94 -33.52 13.53
C LEU A 354 -21.90 -35.04 13.64
N ALA A 355 -21.87 -35.57 14.87
CA ALA A 355 -21.85 -37.01 15.15
C ALA A 355 -23.24 -37.66 15.13
N ASP A 356 -24.31 -36.86 15.04
CA ASP A 356 -25.69 -37.37 14.96
C ASP A 356 -25.92 -38.18 13.67
N GLU A 357 -26.70 -39.26 13.75
CA GLU A 357 -27.07 -40.10 12.60
C GLU A 357 -27.78 -39.31 11.48
N GLN A 358 -28.47 -38.22 11.85
CA GLN A 358 -29.11 -37.26 10.94
C GLN A 358 -28.79 -35.82 11.40
N PRO A 359 -27.68 -35.23 10.92
CA PRO A 359 -27.25 -33.91 11.37
C PRO A 359 -28.25 -32.81 11.01
N ASP A 360 -28.71 -32.04 12.01
CA ASP A 360 -29.58 -30.87 11.80
C ASP A 360 -28.75 -29.69 11.28
N GLN A 361 -28.83 -29.49 9.97
CA GLN A 361 -28.15 -28.42 9.24
C GLN A 361 -28.48 -27.01 9.81
N GLY A 362 -29.69 -26.78 10.30
CA GLY A 362 -30.07 -25.50 10.90
C GLY A 362 -29.45 -25.29 12.28
N ARG A 363 -29.24 -26.37 13.05
CA ARG A 363 -28.55 -26.32 14.35
C ARG A 363 -27.06 -26.10 14.17
N ILE A 364 -26.45 -26.84 13.25
CA ILE A 364 -25.06 -26.68 12.83
C ILE A 364 -24.81 -25.24 12.35
N GLY A 365 -25.68 -24.71 11.48
CA GLY A 365 -25.59 -23.32 11.01
C GLY A 365 -25.61 -22.28 12.13
N ARG A 366 -26.45 -22.48 13.17
CA ARG A 366 -26.47 -21.59 14.35
C ARG A 366 -25.17 -21.65 15.16
N ARG A 367 -24.57 -22.84 15.31
CA ARG A 367 -23.28 -23.02 16.01
C ARG A 367 -22.15 -22.34 15.25
N LEU A 368 -22.08 -22.55 13.94
CA LEU A 368 -21.12 -21.88 13.05
C LEU A 368 -21.27 -20.35 13.11
N LYS A 369 -22.51 -19.83 13.06
CA LYS A 369 -22.78 -18.39 13.20
C LYS A 369 -22.28 -17.82 14.53
N ARG A 370 -22.43 -18.58 15.62
CA ARG A 370 -21.93 -18.18 16.94
C ARG A 370 -20.39 -18.11 16.97
N LEU A 371 -19.70 -19.06 16.35
CA LEU A 371 -18.25 -19.02 16.21
C LEU A 371 -17.80 -17.79 15.39
N VAL A 372 -18.50 -17.45 14.30
CA VAL A 372 -18.22 -16.21 13.55
C VAL A 372 -18.44 -14.96 14.39
N ALA A 373 -19.51 -14.92 15.21
CA ALA A 373 -19.76 -13.82 16.14
C ALA A 373 -18.66 -13.66 17.19
N LEU A 374 -18.18 -14.78 17.75
CA LEU A 374 -17.08 -14.79 18.71
C LEU A 374 -15.79 -14.26 18.08
N GLY A 375 -15.45 -14.72 16.87
CA GLY A 375 -14.31 -14.20 16.11
C GLY A 375 -14.40 -12.68 15.89
N ALA A 376 -15.56 -12.18 15.45
CA ALA A 376 -15.78 -10.75 15.22
C ALA A 376 -15.69 -9.90 16.50
N ALA A 377 -16.22 -10.40 17.63
CA ALA A 377 -16.15 -9.71 18.91
C ALA A 377 -14.71 -9.56 19.39
N ILE A 378 -13.89 -10.60 19.25
CA ILE A 378 -12.47 -10.57 19.62
C ILE A 378 -11.69 -9.64 18.69
N GLY A 379 -12.03 -9.60 17.40
CA GLY A 379 -11.42 -8.67 16.44
C GLY A 379 -11.68 -7.19 16.80
N THR A 380 -12.84 -6.91 17.41
CA THR A 380 -13.20 -5.56 17.88
C THR A 380 -12.42 -5.20 19.16
N ILE A 381 -12.19 -6.17 20.06
CA ILE A 381 -11.39 -6.00 21.29
C ILE A 381 -9.88 -5.88 20.99
N ALA A 382 -9.39 -6.58 19.96
CA ALA A 382 -7.99 -6.58 19.51
C ALA A 382 -7.53 -5.27 18.88
N SER A 383 -8.44 -4.31 18.62
CA SER A 383 -8.10 -2.95 18.19
C SER A 383 -7.28 -2.15 19.22
N GLY A 384 -7.07 -2.70 20.44
CA GLY A 384 -6.17 -2.15 21.47
C GLY A 384 -4.90 -2.96 21.77
N ALA A 385 -4.68 -4.14 21.17
CA ALA A 385 -3.50 -4.98 21.46
C ALA A 385 -3.03 -5.76 20.22
N ALA A 386 -1.90 -5.35 19.66
CA ALA A 386 -1.32 -5.81 18.39
C ALA A 386 -0.95 -7.32 18.31
N ALA A 387 -1.14 -8.11 19.37
CA ALA A 387 -0.81 -9.53 19.40
C ALA A 387 -1.96 -10.47 18.99
N VAL A 388 -3.20 -9.97 18.89
CA VAL A 388 -4.41 -10.82 18.72
C VAL A 388 -4.98 -10.78 17.29
N SER A 389 -4.56 -9.85 16.42
CA SER A 389 -5.22 -9.61 15.12
C SER A 389 -4.92 -10.68 14.06
N GLY A 390 -3.78 -11.37 14.14
CA GLY A 390 -3.41 -12.46 13.21
C GLY A 390 -4.30 -13.70 13.37
N ASP A 391 -4.47 -14.16 14.61
CA ASP A 391 -5.24 -15.37 14.93
C ASP A 391 -6.74 -15.19 14.70
N VAL A 392 -7.30 -14.00 14.98
CA VAL A 392 -8.75 -13.75 14.84
C VAL A 392 -9.21 -13.74 13.38
N SER A 393 -8.42 -13.14 12.49
CA SER A 393 -8.71 -13.15 11.05
C SER A 393 -8.62 -14.57 10.47
N THR A 394 -7.74 -15.39 11.04
CA THR A 394 -7.54 -16.80 10.66
C THR A 394 -8.65 -17.69 11.25
N PHE A 395 -9.13 -17.41 12.46
CA PHE A 395 -10.24 -18.13 13.09
C PHE A 395 -11.55 -17.98 12.31
N THR A 396 -11.93 -16.75 11.98
CA THR A 396 -13.16 -16.51 11.20
C THR A 396 -13.06 -17.14 9.81
N GLY A 397 -11.87 -17.11 9.19
CA GLY A 397 -11.60 -17.81 7.93
C GLY A 397 -11.81 -19.32 8.03
N ASN A 398 -11.28 -19.96 9.08
CA ASN A 398 -11.43 -21.39 9.33
C ASN A 398 -12.90 -21.79 9.56
N VAL A 399 -13.71 -20.95 10.23
CA VAL A 399 -15.16 -21.20 10.40
C VAL A 399 -15.89 -21.14 9.05
N ILE A 400 -15.51 -20.23 8.16
CA ILE A 400 -16.09 -20.12 6.81
C ILE A 400 -15.70 -21.34 5.96
N GLU A 401 -14.44 -21.78 6.02
CA GLU A 401 -13.98 -22.99 5.32
C GLU A 401 -14.73 -24.23 5.85
N LEU A 402 -14.90 -24.35 7.16
CA LEU A 402 -15.67 -25.44 7.77
C LEU A 402 -17.15 -25.41 7.33
N THR A 403 -17.75 -24.22 7.23
CA THR A 403 -19.12 -24.03 6.72
C THR A 403 -19.27 -24.59 5.31
N GLN A 404 -18.29 -24.34 4.43
CA GLN A 404 -18.26 -24.85 3.06
C GLN A 404 -18.08 -26.36 3.01
N GLN A 405 -17.16 -26.92 3.82
CA GLN A 405 -16.92 -28.36 3.89
C GLN A 405 -18.14 -29.15 4.36
N LEU A 406 -18.97 -28.53 5.19
CA LEU A 406 -20.22 -29.10 5.72
C LEU A 406 -21.43 -28.91 4.78
N GLY A 407 -21.28 -28.17 3.67
CA GLY A 407 -22.37 -27.89 2.73
C GLY A 407 -23.45 -26.96 3.29
N ILE A 408 -23.13 -26.19 4.34
CA ILE A 408 -24.06 -25.24 4.98
C ILE A 408 -24.08 -23.95 4.14
N PRO A 409 -25.25 -23.39 3.77
CA PRO A 409 -25.32 -22.12 3.05
C PRO A 409 -24.70 -20.98 3.87
N ILE A 410 -23.78 -20.23 3.25
CA ILE A 410 -23.04 -19.14 3.90
C ILE A 410 -23.96 -18.07 4.49
N GLU A 411 -25.14 -17.86 3.91
CA GLU A 411 -26.15 -16.91 4.39
C GLU A 411 -26.67 -17.26 5.80
N GLN A 412 -26.59 -18.54 6.20
CA GLN A 412 -26.96 -18.95 7.56
C GLN A 412 -25.92 -18.56 8.61
N VAL A 413 -24.68 -18.28 8.16
CA VAL A 413 -23.52 -18.01 9.03
C VAL A 413 -23.10 -16.55 8.98
N GLN A 414 -23.54 -15.78 7.97
CA GLN A 414 -23.29 -14.33 7.88
C GLN A 414 -23.90 -13.56 9.07
N LEU A 415 -23.09 -12.67 9.65
CA LEU A 415 -23.54 -11.65 10.59
C LEU A 415 -24.23 -10.51 9.82
N PRO A 416 -25.28 -9.88 10.37
CA PRO A 416 -25.89 -8.72 9.73
C PRO A 416 -24.86 -7.61 9.55
N PRO A 417 -24.97 -6.80 8.48
CA PRO A 417 -24.12 -5.63 8.31
C PRO A 417 -24.26 -4.72 9.53
N SER A 418 -23.13 -4.29 10.09
CA SER A 418 -23.07 -3.41 11.25
C SER A 418 -23.72 -2.07 10.91
N GLY A 419 -25.02 -1.94 11.21
CA GLY A 419 -25.79 -0.74 10.93
C GLY A 419 -27.24 -0.98 10.52
N THR A 420 -28.04 -1.61 11.40
CA THR A 420 -29.47 -1.29 11.56
C THR A 420 -29.90 -1.79 12.95
N PRO A 421 -30.79 -1.04 13.64
CA PRO A 421 -31.01 -1.12 15.08
C PRO A 421 -31.55 -2.46 15.60
#